data_AF-A0A7X7I728-F1
#
_entry.id   AF-A0A7X7I728-F1
#
_cell.length_a   1.000
_cell.length_b   1.000
_cell.length_c   1.000
_cell.angle_alpha   90.00
_cell.angle_beta   90.00
_cell.angle_gamma   90.00
#
_symmetry.space_group_name_H-M   'P 1'
#
loop_
_entity.id
_entity.type
_entity.pdbx_description
1 polymer ?
#
loop_
_entity_poly.entity_id
_entity_poly.type
_entity_poly.pdbx_seq_one_letter_code
_entity_poly.pdbx_strand_id
1 'polypeptide(L)'
;MYDVDELPVEEQIEARRSLHEFINSALSEDKQESQKELTLNTQWETTERVQLEINQYMNNGCLYIGLVSYGDGYPEPYGDLTVNLTGKAPDYCGYVDLNNMPELEKFIEENDLGEFTGLTQRSGFCEYPLYLFNVDKLRELCPEGMQAYEHSIGRDKQVKVMEKAR
;
A
#
# COMPACT_ATOMS: atom_id res chain seq x y z
N MET A 1 -22.55 23.40 31.75
CA MET A 1 -21.43 22.51 31.41
C MET A 1 -20.70 22.30 32.70
N TYR A 2 -20.73 21.10 33.29
CA TYR A 2 -20.03 20.84 34.54
C TYR A 2 -18.54 20.75 34.23
N ASP A 3 -17.72 21.48 34.98
CA ASP A 3 -16.28 21.44 34.82
C ASP A 3 -15.76 20.14 35.45
N VAL A 4 -15.07 19.31 34.65
CA VAL A 4 -14.57 18.01 35.09
C VAL A 4 -13.52 18.19 36.19
N ASP A 5 -12.82 19.32 36.20
CA ASP A 5 -11.80 19.62 37.21
C ASP A 5 -12.41 19.95 38.59
N GLU A 6 -13.72 20.18 38.68
CA GLU A 6 -14.45 20.39 39.95
C GLU A 6 -14.99 19.08 40.57
N LEU A 7 -14.85 17.94 39.89
CA LEU A 7 -15.30 16.63 40.40
C LEU A 7 -14.30 16.01 41.40
N PRO A 8 -14.76 15.10 42.29
CA PRO A 8 -13.86 14.28 43.08
C PRO A 8 -12.86 13.52 42.21
N VAL A 9 -11.60 13.39 42.67
CA VAL A 9 -10.48 12.81 41.89
C VAL A 9 -10.80 11.43 41.31
N GLU A 10 -11.52 10.59 42.05
CA GLU A 10 -11.93 9.25 41.60
C GLU A 10 -12.87 9.31 40.38
N GLU A 11 -13.78 10.27 40.36
CA GLU A 11 -14.74 10.48 39.27
C GLU A 11 -14.06 11.11 38.05
N GLN A 12 -13.03 11.95 38.27
CA GLN A 12 -12.17 12.45 37.19
C GLN A 12 -11.38 11.31 36.53
N ILE A 13 -10.85 10.36 37.32
CA ILE A 13 -10.12 9.21 36.81
C ILE A 13 -11.04 8.33 35.95
N GLU A 14 -12.25 8.07 36.42
CA GLU A 14 -13.23 7.27 35.68
C GLU A 14 -13.70 7.96 34.40
N ALA A 15 -13.96 9.27 34.44
CA ALA A 15 -14.30 10.05 33.26
C ALA A 15 -13.18 10.04 32.20
N ARG A 16 -11.91 10.17 32.63
CA ARG A 16 -10.75 10.09 31.74
C ARG A 16 -10.56 8.68 31.16
N ARG A 17 -10.82 7.65 31.95
CA ARG A 17 -10.76 6.25 31.51
C ARG A 17 -11.85 5.95 30.47
N SER A 18 -13.08 6.36 30.75
CA SER A 18 -14.22 6.20 29.84
C SER A 18 -14.00 6.97 28.53
N LEU A 19 -13.45 8.19 28.58
CA LEU A 19 -13.08 8.94 27.38
C LEU A 19 -11.98 8.24 26.58
N HIS A 20 -10.97 7.68 27.24
CA HIS A 20 -9.91 6.94 26.59
C HIS A 20 -10.42 5.64 25.93
N GLU A 21 -11.30 4.90 26.61
CA GLU A 21 -11.98 3.73 26.04
C GLU A 21 -12.89 4.11 24.86
N PHE A 22 -13.61 5.23 24.95
CA PHE A 22 -14.44 5.75 23.86
C PHE A 22 -13.59 6.19 22.66
N ILE A 23 -12.48 6.90 22.87
CA ILE A 23 -11.54 7.28 21.81
C ILE A 23 -10.97 6.02 21.14
N ASN A 24 -10.56 5.02 21.92
CA ASN A 24 -10.03 3.78 21.36
C ASN A 24 -11.12 2.97 20.61
N SER A 25 -12.36 2.95 21.11
CA SER A 25 -13.50 2.34 20.41
C SER A 25 -13.75 3.05 19.09
N ALA A 26 -13.86 4.38 19.10
CA ALA A 26 -14.10 5.19 17.90
C ALA A 26 -12.95 5.11 16.88
N LEU A 27 -11.70 4.99 17.34
CA LEU A 27 -10.53 4.75 16.47
C LEU A 27 -10.49 3.30 15.95
N SER A 28 -11.03 2.33 16.69
CA SER A 28 -11.11 0.93 16.25
C SER A 28 -12.28 0.66 15.30
N GLU A 29 -13.34 1.47 15.36
CA GLU A 29 -14.55 1.31 14.55
C GLU A 29 -14.39 1.82 13.10
N ASP A 30 -13.34 2.59 12.80
CA ASP A 30 -13.11 3.20 11.46
C ASP A 30 -11.87 2.66 10.71
N LYS A 31 -11.22 1.56 11.15
CA LYS A 31 -10.13 0.96 10.36
C LYS A 31 -10.00 -0.56 10.47
N GLN A 32 -10.93 -1.28 9.86
CA GLN A 32 -10.64 -2.63 9.36
C GLN A 32 -11.61 -3.04 8.25
N GLU A 33 -11.58 -2.34 7.11
CA GLU A 33 -11.67 -3.10 5.86
C GLU A 33 -10.38 -3.93 5.84
N SER A 34 -10.48 -5.23 6.14
CA SER A 34 -9.32 -6.11 6.19
C SER A 34 -8.58 -6.01 4.85
N GLN A 35 -7.40 -5.38 4.84
CA GLN A 35 -6.53 -5.39 3.66
C GLN A 35 -6.36 -6.85 3.24
N LYS A 36 -6.59 -7.11 1.95
CA LYS A 36 -6.56 -8.47 1.44
C LYS A 36 -5.14 -8.98 1.45
N GLU A 37 -4.95 -10.08 2.15
CA GLU A 37 -3.67 -10.76 2.21
C GLU A 37 -3.49 -11.66 1.00
N LEU A 38 -2.27 -11.66 0.49
CA LEU A 38 -1.80 -12.51 -0.58
C LEU A 38 -0.77 -13.50 -0.03
N THR A 39 -0.64 -14.62 -0.70
CA THR A 39 0.32 -15.66 -0.36
C THR A 39 1.57 -15.48 -1.22
N LEU A 40 2.71 -15.21 -0.58
CA LEU A 40 4.01 -15.16 -1.23
C LEU A 40 4.77 -16.47 -0.99
N ASN A 41 5.13 -17.17 -2.07
CA ASN A 41 6.01 -18.34 -2.00
C ASN A 41 7.46 -17.87 -2.19
N THR A 42 8.27 -17.98 -1.15
CA THR A 42 9.62 -17.44 -1.13
C THR A 42 10.61 -18.36 -1.85
N GLN A 43 11.76 -17.82 -2.22
CA GLN A 43 12.87 -18.60 -2.76
C GLN A 43 13.43 -19.68 -1.80
N TRP A 44 13.08 -19.61 -0.50
CA TRP A 44 13.50 -20.58 0.52
C TRP A 44 12.47 -21.68 0.78
N GLU A 45 11.52 -21.86 -0.13
CA GLU A 45 10.43 -22.85 -0.01
C GLU A 45 9.52 -22.62 1.22
N THR A 46 9.49 -21.38 1.72
CA THR A 46 8.54 -20.95 2.76
C THR A 46 7.39 -20.16 2.14
N THR A 47 6.33 -19.98 2.92
CA THR A 47 5.17 -19.21 2.52
C THR A 47 4.93 -18.09 3.52
N GLU A 48 4.81 -16.87 3.01
CA GLU A 48 4.55 -15.66 3.80
C GLU A 48 3.20 -15.06 3.41
N ARG A 49 2.46 -14.56 4.39
CA ARG A 49 1.21 -13.81 4.16
C ARG A 49 1.55 -12.33 4.13
N VAL A 50 1.30 -11.69 3.00
CA VAL A 50 1.68 -10.29 2.77
C VAL A 50 0.49 -9.45 2.31
N GLN A 51 0.51 -8.16 2.63
CA GLN A 51 -0.40 -7.15 2.09
C GLN A 51 0.39 -6.16 1.22
N LEU A 52 -0.30 -5.55 0.25
CA LEU A 52 0.32 -4.50 -0.56
C LEU A 52 0.28 -3.16 0.16
N GLU A 53 1.42 -2.49 0.23
CA GLU A 53 1.50 -1.06 0.55
C GLU A 53 1.76 -0.27 -0.74
N ILE A 54 0.85 0.64 -1.10
CA ILE A 54 0.97 1.43 -2.32
C ILE A 54 1.24 2.89 -1.99
N ASN A 55 2.28 3.43 -2.62
CA ASN A 55 2.68 4.84 -2.48
C ASN A 55 3.37 5.32 -3.76
N GLN A 56 4.19 6.37 -3.65
CA GLN A 56 5.04 6.86 -4.70
C GLN A 56 6.47 7.09 -4.23
N TYR A 57 7.42 6.87 -5.13
CA TYR A 57 8.80 7.28 -4.93
C TYR A 57 8.92 8.80 -4.96
N MET A 58 9.44 9.39 -3.87
CA MET A 58 9.42 10.85 -3.66
C MET A 58 10.16 11.66 -4.74
N ASN A 59 11.21 11.09 -5.33
CA ASN A 59 12.11 11.79 -6.26
C ASN A 59 11.62 11.85 -7.71
N ASN A 60 10.83 10.87 -8.16
CA ASN A 60 10.35 10.77 -9.54
C ASN A 60 8.83 10.55 -9.65
N GLY A 61 8.13 10.35 -8.53
CA GLY A 61 6.70 10.05 -8.49
C GLY A 61 6.34 8.70 -9.13
N CYS A 62 7.29 7.80 -9.33
CA CYS A 62 7.02 6.45 -9.83
C CYS A 62 6.21 5.65 -8.80
N LEU A 63 5.43 4.67 -9.27
CA LEU A 63 4.63 3.81 -8.41
C LEU A 63 5.55 3.03 -7.46
N TYR A 64 5.26 3.11 -6.16
CA TYR A 64 5.84 2.25 -5.14
C TYR A 64 4.81 1.21 -4.74
N ILE A 65 5.22 -0.05 -4.77
CA ILE A 65 4.48 -1.18 -4.18
C ILE A 65 5.44 -1.91 -3.25
N GLY A 66 5.15 -1.86 -1.95
CA GLY A 66 5.79 -2.63 -0.90
C GLY A 66 4.95 -3.84 -0.49
N LEU A 67 5.59 -4.80 0.15
CA LEU A 67 4.97 -5.97 0.78
C LEU A 67 5.16 -5.86 2.29
N VAL A 68 4.05 -6.00 3.03
CA VAL A 68 4.03 -5.92 4.50
C VAL A 68 3.51 -7.25 5.06
N SER A 69 4.24 -7.84 6.02
CA SER A 69 3.84 -9.05 6.75
C SER A 69 3.28 -8.70 8.13
N TYR A 70 2.46 -9.58 8.69
CA TYR A 70 1.81 -9.42 10.00
C TYR A 70 2.09 -10.61 10.94
N GLY A 71 3.23 -11.28 10.76
CA GLY A 71 3.55 -12.56 11.41
C GLY A 71 3.48 -12.57 12.94
N ASP A 72 3.70 -11.43 13.60
CA ASP A 72 3.72 -11.29 15.06
C ASP A 72 2.61 -10.35 15.61
N GLY A 73 1.65 -9.98 14.75
CA GLY A 73 0.55 -9.08 15.09
C GLY A 73 0.85 -7.60 14.84
N TYR A 74 2.06 -7.24 14.39
CA TYR A 74 2.38 -5.88 13.92
C TYR A 74 2.76 -5.89 12.43
N PRO A 75 2.44 -4.81 11.69
CA PRO A 75 2.89 -4.67 10.31
C PRO A 75 4.40 -4.50 10.25
N GLU A 76 5.09 -5.42 9.59
CA GLU A 76 6.53 -5.36 9.33
C GLU A 76 6.80 -5.33 7.83
N PRO A 77 7.66 -4.40 7.33
CA PRO A 77 8.09 -4.42 5.95
C PRO A 77 8.79 -5.75 5.62
N TYR A 78 8.29 -6.44 4.60
CA TYR A 78 8.87 -7.70 4.13
C TYR A 78 9.86 -7.46 2.97
N GLY A 79 9.46 -6.64 2.01
CA GLY A 79 10.27 -6.32 0.83
C GLY A 79 9.52 -5.42 -0.14
N ASP A 80 10.24 -4.88 -1.12
CA ASP A 80 9.64 -4.00 -2.13
C ASP A 80 9.38 -4.79 -3.42
N LEU A 81 8.15 -4.74 -3.92
CA LEU A 81 7.79 -5.35 -5.20
C LEU A 81 8.40 -4.53 -6.35
N THR A 82 8.23 -3.21 -6.28
CA THR A 82 8.79 -2.28 -7.26
C THR A 82 10.10 -1.68 -6.77
N VAL A 83 11.06 -1.39 -7.65
CA VAL A 83 12.32 -0.70 -7.33
C VAL A 83 12.35 0.75 -7.88
N ASN A 84 13.00 1.66 -7.15
CA ASN A 84 13.18 3.05 -7.57
C ASN A 84 14.34 3.21 -8.55
N LEU A 85 14.04 3.34 -9.85
CA LEU A 85 15.04 3.62 -10.88
C LEU A 85 15.00 5.08 -11.36
N THR A 86 16.10 5.51 -11.96
CA THR A 86 16.21 6.86 -12.54
C THR A 86 15.24 7.02 -13.72
N GLY A 87 14.52 8.14 -13.71
CA GLY A 87 13.52 8.46 -14.73
C GLY A 87 12.10 8.27 -14.22
N LYS A 88 11.13 8.64 -15.06
CA LYS A 88 9.70 8.46 -14.79
C LYS A 88 9.20 7.27 -15.60
N ALA A 89 8.70 6.24 -14.91
CA ALA A 89 7.91 5.19 -15.53
C ALA A 89 6.52 5.73 -15.91
N PRO A 90 5.86 5.19 -16.96
CA PRO A 90 4.46 5.50 -17.24
C PRO A 90 3.58 5.23 -16.01
N ASP A 91 2.44 5.93 -15.92
CA ASP A 91 1.49 5.71 -14.82
C ASP A 91 1.04 4.25 -14.78
N TYR A 92 0.87 3.71 -13.56
CA TYR A 92 0.58 2.29 -13.29
C TYR A 92 1.68 1.31 -13.72
N CYS A 93 2.82 1.79 -14.20
CA CYS A 93 3.97 0.95 -14.45
C CYS A 93 5.00 1.07 -13.33
N GLY A 94 5.72 -0.03 -13.08
CA GLY A 94 6.83 -0.08 -12.13
C GLY A 94 7.85 -1.14 -12.53
N TYR A 95 9.10 -0.91 -12.18
CA TYR A 95 10.18 -1.88 -12.38
C TYR A 95 10.18 -2.87 -11.22
N VAL A 96 10.14 -4.17 -11.50
CA VAL A 96 10.03 -5.22 -10.46
C VAL A 96 11.40 -5.63 -9.94
N ASP A 97 11.55 -5.75 -8.62
CA ASP A 97 12.81 -6.11 -7.96
C ASP A 97 13.10 -7.63 -7.98
N LEU A 98 13.28 -8.18 -9.18
CA LEU A 98 13.69 -9.59 -9.34
C LEU A 98 15.13 -9.86 -8.87
N ASN A 99 15.91 -8.82 -8.60
CA ASN A 99 17.28 -8.97 -8.10
C ASN A 99 17.27 -9.40 -6.63
N ASN A 100 16.42 -8.78 -5.82
CA ASN A 100 16.30 -9.10 -4.40
C ASN A 100 15.22 -10.16 -4.14
N MET A 101 14.18 -10.20 -4.96
CA MET A 101 13.05 -11.13 -4.81
C MET A 101 12.71 -11.79 -6.16
N PRO A 102 13.49 -12.80 -6.60
CA PRO A 102 13.25 -13.48 -7.88
C PRO A 102 11.88 -14.16 -7.97
N GLU A 103 11.23 -14.46 -6.84
CA GLU A 103 9.87 -15.03 -6.79
C GLU A 103 8.75 -14.06 -7.23
N LEU A 104 9.03 -12.76 -7.35
CA LEU A 104 8.01 -11.75 -7.63
C LEU A 104 7.34 -11.91 -8.99
N GLU A 105 8.04 -12.42 -10.01
CA GLU A 105 7.45 -12.69 -11.32
C GLU A 105 6.28 -13.67 -11.20
N LYS A 106 6.50 -14.78 -10.51
CA LYS A 106 5.47 -15.78 -10.24
C LYS A 106 4.36 -15.24 -9.33
N PHE A 107 4.73 -14.47 -8.31
CA PHE A 107 3.76 -13.83 -7.41
C PHE A 107 2.82 -12.88 -8.16
N ILE A 108 3.33 -12.10 -9.11
CA ILE A 108 2.54 -11.20 -9.95
C ILE A 108 1.57 -12.00 -10.83
N GLU A 109 2.05 -13.07 -11.49
CA GLU A 109 1.25 -13.93 -12.36
C GLU A 109 0.13 -14.64 -11.60
N GLU A 110 0.44 -15.28 -10.47
CA GLU A 110 -0.53 -16.07 -9.68
C GLU A 110 -1.66 -15.22 -9.09
N ASN A 111 -1.42 -13.92 -8.89
CA ASN A 111 -2.37 -12.98 -8.29
C ASN A 111 -2.97 -11.98 -9.29
N ASP A 112 -2.68 -12.12 -10.59
CA ASP A 112 -3.16 -11.23 -11.66
C ASP A 112 -2.82 -9.75 -11.40
N LEU A 113 -1.65 -9.49 -10.81
CA LEU A 113 -1.26 -8.14 -10.38
C LEU A 113 -0.77 -7.26 -11.52
N GLY A 114 -0.33 -7.85 -12.63
CA GLY A 114 0.20 -7.09 -13.76
C GLY A 114 0.84 -7.95 -14.82
N GLU A 115 1.23 -7.30 -15.92
CA GLU A 115 1.81 -7.94 -17.09
C GLU A 115 3.17 -7.35 -17.42
N PHE A 116 4.11 -8.22 -17.80
CA PHE A 116 5.40 -7.77 -18.30
C PHE A 116 5.22 -7.00 -19.62
N THR A 117 5.76 -5.78 -19.69
CA THR A 117 5.59 -4.91 -20.86
C THR A 117 6.50 -5.25 -22.04
N GLY A 118 7.43 -6.20 -21.88
CA GLY A 118 8.50 -6.46 -22.85
C GLY A 118 9.70 -5.51 -22.72
N LEU A 119 9.65 -4.56 -21.78
CA LEU A 119 10.70 -3.56 -21.56
C LEU A 119 11.44 -3.80 -20.25
N THR A 120 12.73 -3.51 -20.24
CA THR A 120 13.59 -3.63 -19.07
C THR A 120 14.43 -2.37 -18.89
N GLN A 121 14.93 -2.14 -17.67
CA GLN A 121 15.91 -1.09 -17.40
C GLN A 121 17.07 -1.67 -16.60
N ARG A 122 18.29 -1.38 -17.06
CA ARG A 122 19.52 -1.77 -16.37
C ARG A 122 19.93 -0.73 -15.34
N SER A 123 20.28 -1.18 -14.14
CA SER A 123 20.94 -0.37 -13.11
C SER A 123 22.08 -1.18 -12.49
N GLY A 124 23.31 -0.66 -12.57
CA GLY A 124 24.51 -1.41 -12.22
C GLY A 124 24.67 -2.66 -13.09
N PHE A 125 24.72 -3.83 -12.44
CA PHE A 125 24.82 -5.15 -13.07
C PHE A 125 23.47 -5.88 -13.18
N CYS A 126 22.38 -5.25 -12.73
CA CYS A 126 21.06 -5.87 -12.64
C CYS A 126 20.13 -5.25 -13.70
N GLU A 127 19.17 -6.04 -14.16
CA GLU A 127 18.16 -5.65 -15.14
C GLU A 127 16.79 -5.90 -14.54
N TYR A 128 15.96 -4.85 -14.52
CA TYR A 128 14.66 -4.86 -13.88
C TYR A 128 13.57 -4.78 -14.94
N PRO A 129 12.64 -5.74 -15.00
CA PRO A 129 11.55 -5.70 -15.96
C PRO A 129 10.49 -4.69 -15.57
N LEU A 130 9.99 -3.94 -16.55
CA LEU A 130 8.88 -3.02 -16.38
C LEU A 130 7.57 -3.79 -16.52
N TYR A 131 6.73 -3.68 -15.50
CA TYR A 131 5.39 -4.25 -15.48
C TYR A 131 4.34 -3.15 -15.58
N LEU A 132 3.24 -3.45 -16.26
CA LEU A 132 2.00 -2.68 -16.20
C LEU A 132 1.09 -3.36 -15.17
N PHE A 133 0.80 -2.68 -14.06
CA PHE A 133 -0.01 -3.25 -13.00
C PHE A 133 -1.51 -3.15 -13.27
N ASN A 134 -2.23 -4.18 -12.86
CA ASN A 134 -3.67 -4.29 -12.93
C ASN A 134 -4.31 -3.31 -11.94
N VAL A 135 -4.81 -2.19 -12.46
CA VAL A 135 -5.36 -1.08 -11.67
C VAL A 135 -6.51 -1.52 -10.77
N ASP A 136 -7.40 -2.38 -11.27
CA ASP A 136 -8.57 -2.81 -10.50
C ASP A 136 -8.15 -3.73 -9.34
N LYS A 137 -7.14 -4.58 -9.56
CA LYS A 137 -6.52 -5.37 -8.48
C LYS A 137 -5.82 -4.51 -7.45
N LEU A 138 -5.03 -3.53 -7.87
CA LEU A 138 -4.37 -2.64 -6.91
C LEU A 138 -5.38 -1.87 -6.06
N ARG A 139 -6.50 -1.41 -6.64
CA ARG A 139 -7.58 -0.75 -5.89
C ARG A 139 -8.32 -1.71 -4.94
N GLU A 140 -8.47 -2.97 -5.34
CA GLU A 140 -9.07 -4.02 -4.51
C GLU A 140 -8.19 -4.35 -3.29
N LEU A 141 -6.87 -4.38 -3.48
CA LEU A 141 -5.90 -4.83 -2.47
C LEU A 141 -5.44 -3.71 -1.54
N CYS A 142 -5.30 -2.48 -2.05
CA CYS A 142 -4.84 -1.32 -1.30
C CYS A 142 -5.58 -0.04 -1.76
N PRO A 143 -6.87 0.12 -1.39
CA PRO A 143 -7.72 1.21 -1.89
C PRO A 143 -7.19 2.59 -1.50
N GLU A 144 -6.81 2.79 -0.23
CA GLU A 144 -6.26 4.06 0.27
C GLU A 144 -4.96 4.44 -0.46
N GLY A 145 -4.03 3.47 -0.61
CA GLY A 145 -2.75 3.69 -1.27
C GLY A 145 -2.92 4.03 -2.76
N MET A 146 -3.82 3.32 -3.45
CA MET A 146 -4.14 3.65 -4.85
C MET A 146 -4.80 5.02 -4.99
N GLN A 147 -5.73 5.39 -4.10
CA GLN A 147 -6.34 6.71 -4.16
C GLN A 147 -5.30 7.83 -4.02
N ALA A 148 -4.37 7.68 -3.08
CA ALA A 148 -3.28 8.63 -2.88
C ALA A 148 -2.36 8.73 -4.10
N TYR A 149 -2.01 7.58 -4.71
CA TYR A 149 -1.22 7.54 -5.93
C TYR A 149 -1.94 8.18 -7.13
N GLU A 150 -3.21 7.87 -7.34
CA GLU A 150 -4.00 8.43 -8.45
C GLU A 150 -4.19 9.94 -8.34
N HIS A 151 -4.33 10.44 -7.11
CA HIS A 151 -4.35 11.86 -6.82
C HIS A 151 -3.02 12.54 -7.22
N SER A 152 -1.89 11.91 -6.91
CA SER A 152 -0.56 12.48 -7.14
C SER A 152 -0.21 12.59 -8.63
N ILE A 153 -0.67 11.66 -9.46
CA ILE A 153 -0.53 11.71 -10.93
C ILE A 153 -1.65 12.54 -11.61
N GLY A 154 -2.59 13.09 -10.83
CA GLY A 154 -3.59 14.04 -11.32
C GLY A 154 -4.80 13.42 -12.01
N ARG A 155 -5.13 12.15 -11.75
CA ARG A 155 -6.28 11.46 -12.37
C ARG A 155 -7.63 12.10 -12.01
N ASP A 156 -7.75 12.62 -10.79
CA ASP A 156 -8.97 13.30 -10.30
C ASP A 156 -9.39 14.51 -11.15
N LYS A 157 -8.44 15.11 -11.87
CA LYS A 157 -8.72 16.26 -12.75
C LYS A 157 -9.35 15.83 -14.07
N GLN A 158 -9.11 14.61 -14.54
CA GLN A 158 -9.64 14.11 -15.82
C GLN A 158 -11.10 13.69 -15.72
N VAL A 159 -11.51 13.07 -14.61
CA VAL A 159 -12.92 12.65 -14.38
C VAL A 159 -13.86 13.86 -14.36
N LYS A 160 -13.48 14.95 -13.67
CA LYS A 160 -14.29 16.17 -13.60
C LYS A 160 -14.44 16.92 -14.93
N VAL A 161 -13.48 16.76 -15.85
CA VAL A 161 -13.57 17.36 -17.19
C VAL A 161 -14.52 16.56 -18.08
N MET A 162 -14.51 15.23 -17.97
CA MET A 162 -15.44 14.37 -18.71
C MET A 162 -16.89 14.51 -18.23
N GLU A 163 -17.14 14.63 -16.91
CA GLU A 163 -18.50 14.84 -16.39
C GLU A 163 -19.10 16.20 -16.76
N LYS A 164 -18.28 17.25 -16.89
CA LYS A 164 -18.74 18.58 -17.31
C LYS A 164 -18.95 18.71 -18.82
N ALA A 165 -18.53 17.72 -19.60
CA ALA A 165 -18.66 17.71 -21.05
C ALA A 165 -19.85 16.87 -21.55
N ARG A 166 -20.74 16.42 -20.66
CA ARG A 166 -21.90 15.58 -20.97
C ARG A 166 -23.23 16.30 -20.76
#